data_AF-A0A521L412-F1
#
_entry.id   AF-A0A521L412-F1
#
_cell.length_a   1.000
_cell.length_b   1.000
_cell.length_c   1.000
_cell.angle_alpha   90.00
_cell.angle_beta   90.00
_cell.angle_gamma   90.00
#
_symmetry.space_group_name_H-M   'P 1'
#
loop_
_entity.id
_entity.type
_entity.pdbx_description
1 polymer ?
#
loop_
_entity_poly.entity_id
_entity_poly.type
_entity_poly.pdbx_seq_one_letter_code
_entity_poly.pdbx_strand_id
1 'polypeptide(L)'
;MSETGKSIQTQRSSSLVKTIHYIVVGLLIAGGTAYWALKPPVLNPMADAGAAEAMALVQTHRAKNAPTLLQALTQRAQNIAARGQGVRLGEWTVESQKGRAQGYLVKVFVREEGTPQAQQWFEREYIWQVDVSKKSVVPLSMPAEDLMPPGEAGPLTRGDNPPGL
;
A
#
# COMPACT_ATOMS: atom_id res chain seq x y z
N MET A 1 8.93 58.72 55.29
CA MET A 1 8.27 57.41 55.15
C MET A 1 8.15 57.14 53.66
N SER A 2 8.76 56.07 53.19
CA SER A 2 9.09 55.86 51.77
C SER A 2 8.01 55.09 51.05
N GLU A 3 7.37 55.71 50.05
CA GLU A 3 6.58 55.03 49.01
C GLU A 3 7.07 55.49 47.64
N THR A 4 7.83 54.65 46.93
CA THR A 4 7.97 54.61 45.46
C THR A 4 8.97 53.51 45.11
N GLY A 5 8.76 52.60 44.16
CA GLY A 5 7.65 52.33 43.26
C GLY A 5 7.95 50.96 42.65
N LYS A 6 7.00 50.02 42.76
CA LYS A 6 7.12 48.66 42.23
C LYS A 6 6.12 48.51 41.10
N SER A 7 6.50 48.87 39.87
CA SER A 7 5.66 48.58 38.70
C SER A 7 6.44 48.66 37.38
N ILE A 8 7.48 47.84 37.22
CA ILE A 8 8.05 47.55 35.90
C ILE A 8 8.33 46.06 35.80
N GLN A 9 7.32 45.21 35.64
CA GLN A 9 7.55 43.83 35.14
C GLN A 9 6.37 43.14 34.41
N THR A 10 5.14 43.65 34.46
CA THR A 10 3.98 42.85 33.98
C THR A 10 3.67 42.99 32.48
N GLN A 11 4.20 43.99 31.76
CA GLN A 11 3.75 44.26 30.38
C GLN A 11 4.55 43.54 29.27
N ARG A 12 5.75 43.00 29.56
CA ARG A 12 6.67 42.43 28.55
C ARG A 12 6.37 40.96 28.21
N SER A 13 5.65 40.23 29.06
CA SER A 13 5.38 38.80 28.86
C SER A 13 4.25 38.54 27.85
N SER A 14 3.20 39.37 27.84
CA SER A 14 2.02 39.17 26.99
C SER A 14 2.31 39.31 25.49
N SER A 15 3.12 40.29 25.09
CA SER A 15 3.50 40.47 23.68
C SER A 15 4.46 39.39 23.20
N LEU A 16 5.41 38.98 24.04
CA LEU A 16 6.35 37.90 23.71
C LEU A 16 5.65 36.56 23.54
N VAL A 17 4.68 36.25 24.41
CA VAL A 17 3.87 35.03 24.32
C VAL A 17 3.02 35.04 23.05
N LYS A 18 2.41 36.18 22.68
CA LYS A 18 1.66 36.30 21.42
C LYS A 18 2.55 36.09 20.21
N THR A 19 3.74 36.67 20.19
CA THR A 19 4.70 36.50 19.08
C THR A 19 5.13 35.04 18.94
N ILE A 20 5.49 34.38 20.05
CA ILE A 20 5.84 32.96 20.04
C ILE A 20 4.65 32.12 19.57
N HIS A 21 3.43 32.44 20.02
CA HIS A 21 2.22 31.72 19.62
C HIS A 21 2.00 31.80 18.11
N TYR A 22 2.10 32.98 17.50
CA TYR A 22 1.96 33.12 16.05
C TYR A 22 3.07 32.39 15.27
N ILE A 23 4.31 32.40 15.78
CA ILE A 23 5.41 31.64 15.17
C ILE A 23 5.11 30.13 15.22
N VAL A 24 4.69 29.61 16.37
CA VAL A 24 4.35 28.19 16.53
C VAL A 24 3.15 27.80 15.66
N VAL A 25 2.10 28.61 15.62
CA VAL A 25 0.94 28.38 14.74
C VAL A 25 1.36 28.39 13.27
N GLY A 26 2.20 29.37 12.86
CA GLY A 26 2.74 29.42 11.50
C GLY A 26 3.56 28.18 11.15
N LEU A 27 4.38 27.69 12.09
CA LEU A 27 5.19 26.50 11.90
C LEU A 27 4.34 25.22 11.82
N LEU A 28 3.27 25.14 12.61
CA LEU A 28 2.32 24.01 12.58
C LEU A 28 1.52 24.00 11.27
N ILE A 29 1.09 25.17 10.79
CA ILE A 29 0.41 25.28 9.50
C ILE A 29 1.38 24.88 8.39
N ALA A 30 2.56 25.50 8.32
CA ALA A 30 3.56 25.19 7.29
C ALA A 30 3.97 23.71 7.30
N GLY A 31 4.22 23.15 8.50
CA GLY A 31 4.54 21.74 8.69
C GLY A 31 3.37 20.83 8.29
N GLY A 32 2.14 21.20 8.63
CA GLY A 32 0.92 20.49 8.23
C GLY A 32 0.72 20.49 6.72
N THR A 33 0.88 21.64 6.05
CA THR A 33 0.75 21.76 4.60
C THR A 33 1.87 21.03 3.86
N ALA A 34 3.10 21.14 4.35
CA ALA A 34 4.24 20.39 3.80
C ALA A 34 4.03 18.89 3.97
N TYR A 35 3.56 18.45 5.15
CA TYR A 35 3.22 17.05 5.41
C TYR A 35 2.09 16.55 4.50
N TRP A 36 1.09 17.39 4.22
CA TRP A 36 -0.01 17.05 3.31
C TRP A 36 0.48 16.94 1.86
N ALA A 37 1.38 17.82 1.41
CA ALA A 37 1.96 17.79 0.08
C ALA A 37 2.96 16.63 -0.13
N LEU A 38 3.69 16.24 0.92
CA LEU A 38 4.66 15.15 0.90
C LEU A 38 4.05 13.79 1.22
N LYS A 39 2.79 13.75 1.67
CA LYS A 39 2.10 12.50 1.94
C LYS A 39 2.04 11.72 0.62
N PRO A 40 2.65 10.53 0.52
CA PRO A 40 2.37 9.65 -0.60
C PRO A 40 0.85 9.43 -0.61
N PRO A 41 0.19 9.38 -1.77
CA PRO A 41 -1.24 9.15 -1.86
C PRO A 41 -1.51 7.75 -1.30
N VAL A 42 -1.70 7.67 0.02
CA VAL A 42 -2.31 6.53 0.67
C VAL A 42 -3.76 6.62 0.21
N LEU A 43 -4.02 5.95 -0.91
CA LEU A 43 -5.31 5.85 -1.57
C LEU A 43 -6.32 5.38 -0.53
N ASN A 44 -7.12 6.32 -0.02
CA ASN A 44 -8.26 5.99 0.83
C ASN A 44 -9.20 5.10 0.00
N PRO A 45 -9.44 3.84 0.40
CA PRO A 45 -10.37 2.96 -0.32
C PRO A 45 -11.81 3.48 -0.32
N MET A 46 -12.16 4.42 0.58
CA MET A 46 -13.44 5.13 0.58
C MET A 46 -13.52 6.31 -0.40
N ALA A 47 -12.39 6.81 -0.90
CA ALA A 47 -12.34 7.90 -1.87
C ALA A 47 -12.39 7.40 -3.33
N ASP A 48 -12.09 6.12 -3.55
CA ASP A 48 -12.08 5.49 -4.87
C ASP A 48 -12.81 4.14 -4.83
N ALA A 49 -14.10 4.15 -5.19
CA ALA A 49 -14.93 2.95 -5.27
C ALA A 49 -14.35 1.90 -6.26
N GLY A 50 -13.65 2.35 -7.30
CA GLY A 50 -13.01 1.47 -8.28
C GLY A 50 -11.83 0.71 -7.68
N ALA A 51 -11.06 1.35 -6.79
CA ALA A 51 -9.97 0.67 -6.08
C ALA A 51 -10.49 -0.44 -5.14
N ALA A 52 -11.59 -0.18 -4.42
CA ALA A 52 -12.23 -1.19 -3.58
C ALA A 52 -12.78 -2.36 -4.41
N GLU A 53 -13.44 -2.07 -5.53
CA GLU A 53 -13.92 -3.10 -6.47
C GLU A 53 -12.76 -3.90 -7.05
N ALA A 54 -11.67 -3.25 -7.46
CA ALA A 54 -10.49 -3.93 -7.98
C ALA A 54 -9.88 -4.91 -6.96
N MET A 55 -9.79 -4.50 -5.70
CA MET A 55 -9.33 -5.37 -4.61
C MET A 55 -10.27 -6.57 -4.42
N ALA A 56 -11.58 -6.32 -4.41
CA ALA A 56 -12.57 -7.38 -4.27
C ALA A 56 -12.51 -8.37 -5.44
N LEU A 57 -12.36 -7.88 -6.67
CA LEU A 57 -12.20 -8.71 -7.87
C LEU A 57 -11.01 -9.66 -7.73
N VAL A 58 -9.86 -9.18 -7.26
CA VAL A 58 -8.68 -10.04 -7.05
C VAL A 58 -8.90 -11.01 -5.90
N GLN A 59 -9.37 -10.54 -4.74
CA GLN A 59 -9.53 -11.41 -3.57
C GLN A 59 -10.54 -12.54 -3.80
N THR A 60 -11.56 -12.30 -4.63
CA THR A 60 -12.61 -13.27 -4.97
C THR A 60 -12.34 -14.03 -6.27
N HIS A 61 -11.29 -13.67 -7.01
CA HIS A 61 -10.92 -14.35 -8.25
C HIS A 61 -10.59 -15.82 -8.00
N ARG A 62 -10.97 -16.69 -8.93
CA ARG A 62 -10.65 -18.12 -8.86
C ARG A 62 -9.15 -18.34 -8.79
N ALA A 63 -8.71 -19.25 -7.93
CA ALA A 63 -7.33 -19.71 -7.88
C ALA A 63 -7.17 -21.13 -8.43
N LYS A 64 -5.93 -21.52 -8.70
CA LYS A 64 -5.58 -22.85 -9.20
C LYS A 64 -5.89 -23.96 -8.19
N ASN A 65 -5.48 -23.78 -6.94
CA ASN A 65 -5.54 -24.80 -5.88
C ASN A 65 -6.51 -24.44 -4.75
N ALA A 66 -7.27 -23.36 -4.88
CA ALA A 66 -8.23 -22.90 -3.88
C ALA A 66 -9.43 -22.22 -4.57
N PRO A 67 -10.57 -22.09 -3.87
CA PRO A 67 -11.73 -21.36 -4.38
C PRO A 67 -11.41 -19.92 -4.80
N THR A 68 -10.59 -19.21 -4.02
CA THR A 68 -10.22 -17.81 -4.31
C THR A 68 -8.73 -17.53 -4.13
N LEU A 69 -8.20 -16.47 -4.75
CA LEU A 69 -6.81 -16.04 -4.59
C LEU A 69 -6.48 -15.69 -3.14
N LEU A 70 -7.39 -15.04 -2.42
CA LEU A 70 -7.22 -14.76 -0.99
C LEU A 70 -7.05 -16.07 -0.20
N GLN A 71 -7.87 -17.07 -0.48
CA GLN A 71 -7.80 -18.36 0.19
C GLN A 71 -6.52 -19.12 -0.18
N ALA A 72 -6.08 -19.05 -1.44
CA ALA A 72 -4.82 -19.67 -1.88
C ALA A 72 -3.61 -19.08 -1.15
N LEU A 73 -3.54 -17.76 -1.01
CA LEU A 73 -2.46 -17.08 -0.26
C LEU A 73 -2.50 -17.45 1.23
N THR A 74 -3.68 -17.46 1.82
CA THR A 74 -3.87 -17.82 3.24
C THR A 74 -3.43 -19.25 3.51
N GLN A 75 -3.86 -20.20 2.67
CA GLN A 75 -3.46 -21.61 2.76
C GLN A 75 -1.95 -21.78 2.56
N ARG A 76 -1.35 -21.06 1.61
CA ARG A 76 0.11 -21.07 1.42
C ARG A 76 0.84 -20.62 2.69
N ALA A 77 0.42 -19.50 3.28
CA ALA A 77 1.00 -19.00 4.52
C ALA A 77 0.84 -20.04 5.65
N GLN A 78 -0.35 -20.62 5.81
CA GLN A 78 -0.58 -21.68 6.80
C GLN A 78 0.33 -22.90 6.57
N ASN A 79 0.52 -23.32 5.32
CA ASN A 79 1.41 -24.44 4.99
C ASN A 79 2.88 -24.14 5.31
N ILE A 80 3.33 -22.89 5.12
CA ILE A 80 4.68 -22.46 5.49
C ILE A 80 4.84 -22.47 7.01
N ALA A 81 3.87 -21.89 7.73
CA ALA A 81 3.86 -21.87 9.19
C ALA A 81 3.81 -23.29 9.79
N ALA A 82 3.03 -24.21 9.20
CA ALA A 82 2.93 -25.60 9.63
C ALA A 82 4.25 -26.38 9.48
N ARG A 83 5.14 -25.95 8.59
CA ARG A 83 6.51 -26.48 8.46
C ARG A 83 7.49 -25.90 9.49
N GLY A 84 7.02 -25.07 10.41
CA GLY A 84 7.85 -24.40 11.42
C GLY A 84 8.67 -23.24 10.85
N GLN A 85 8.32 -22.71 9.68
CA GLN A 85 8.99 -21.56 9.07
C GLN A 85 8.22 -20.27 9.33
N GLY A 86 8.92 -19.17 9.61
CA GLY A 86 8.30 -17.85 9.70
C GLY A 86 7.63 -17.43 8.40
N VAL A 87 6.43 -16.86 8.51
CA VAL A 87 5.72 -16.27 7.36
C VAL A 87 4.96 -15.04 7.81
N ARG A 88 4.96 -14.01 6.98
CA ARG A 88 4.18 -12.79 7.18
C ARG A 88 3.51 -12.40 5.88
N LEU A 89 2.18 -12.37 5.92
CA LEU A 89 1.38 -11.79 4.86
C LEU A 89 1.31 -10.27 5.10
N GLY A 90 1.76 -9.49 4.14
CA GLY A 90 1.66 -8.04 4.15
C GLY A 90 0.24 -7.56 3.87
N GLU A 91 0.07 -6.25 3.91
CA GLU A 91 -1.20 -5.62 3.58
C GLU A 91 -1.47 -5.68 2.08
N TRP A 92 -2.75 -5.81 1.74
CA TRP A 92 -3.21 -5.65 0.37
C TRP A 92 -3.25 -4.17 0.03
N THR A 93 -2.62 -3.80 -1.08
CA THR A 93 -2.61 -2.43 -1.57
C THR A 93 -3.17 -2.36 -2.99
N VAL A 94 -3.74 -1.21 -3.33
CA VAL A 94 -4.29 -0.95 -4.66
C VAL A 94 -3.74 0.37 -5.16
N GLU A 95 -3.30 0.40 -6.41
CA GLU A 95 -2.79 1.58 -7.09
C GLU A 95 -3.56 1.79 -8.40
N SER A 96 -4.00 3.02 -8.66
CA SER A 96 -4.56 3.39 -9.97
C SER A 96 -3.49 3.33 -11.05
N GLN A 97 -3.76 2.72 -12.20
CA GLN A 97 -2.82 2.66 -13.31
C GLN A 97 -2.84 3.96 -14.11
N LYS A 98 -1.73 4.70 -14.10
CA LYS A 98 -1.58 5.93 -14.89
C LYS A 98 -1.92 5.69 -16.36
N GLY A 99 -2.81 6.51 -16.91
CA GLY A 99 -3.24 6.41 -18.31
C GLY A 99 -4.34 5.37 -18.58
N ARG A 100 -4.88 4.68 -17.56
CA ARG A 100 -6.08 3.84 -17.70
C ARG A 100 -7.12 4.21 -16.64
N ALA A 101 -8.19 4.87 -17.05
CA ALA A 101 -9.25 5.34 -16.16
C ALA A 101 -9.92 4.24 -15.32
N GLN A 102 -9.90 2.99 -15.79
CA GLN A 102 -10.49 1.83 -15.10
C GLN A 102 -9.48 0.70 -14.83
N GLY A 103 -8.18 1.02 -14.96
CA GLY A 103 -7.09 0.09 -14.71
C GLY A 103 -6.50 0.28 -13.32
N TYR A 104 -6.37 -0.81 -12.57
CA TYR A 104 -5.80 -0.83 -11.23
C TYR A 104 -4.72 -1.90 -11.12
N LEU A 105 -3.81 -1.71 -10.17
CA LEU A 105 -2.80 -2.67 -9.78
C LEU A 105 -3.08 -3.06 -8.33
N VAL A 106 -3.33 -4.35 -8.09
CA VAL A 106 -3.50 -4.88 -6.74
C VAL A 106 -2.22 -5.62 -6.37
N LYS A 107 -1.66 -5.30 -5.21
CA LYS A 107 -0.39 -5.85 -4.73
C LYS A 107 -0.54 -6.45 -3.34
N VAL A 108 0.24 -7.48 -3.06
CA VAL A 108 0.46 -7.98 -1.70
C VAL A 108 1.86 -8.58 -1.61
N PHE A 109 2.52 -8.33 -0.48
CA PHE A 109 3.84 -8.89 -0.18
C PHE A 109 3.69 -10.10 0.74
N VAL A 110 4.38 -11.19 0.43
CA VAL A 110 4.53 -12.33 1.34
C VAL A 110 5.99 -12.45 1.70
N ARG A 111 6.29 -12.32 2.98
CA ARG A 111 7.63 -12.52 3.50
C ARG A 111 7.72 -13.92 4.10
N GLU A 112 8.59 -14.74 3.54
CA GLU A 112 8.79 -16.14 3.88
C GLU A 112 10.19 -16.29 4.48
N GLU A 113 10.30 -16.95 5.64
CA GLU A 113 11.58 -17.38 6.16
C GLU A 113 12.09 -18.55 5.30
N GLY A 114 13.36 -18.47 4.93
CA GLY A 114 14.07 -19.50 4.19
C GLY A 114 14.18 -20.81 4.96
N THR A 115 15.06 -21.70 4.50
CA THR A 115 15.32 -22.91 5.27
C THR A 115 15.93 -22.55 6.63
N PRO A 116 15.68 -23.34 7.69
CA PRO A 116 16.27 -23.11 9.02
C PRO A 116 17.80 -23.00 9.00
N GLN A 117 18.45 -23.62 8.01
CA GLN A 117 19.91 -23.54 7.82
C GLN A 117 20.39 -22.23 7.17
N ALA A 118 19.52 -21.51 6.46
CA ALA A 118 19.89 -20.30 5.72
C ALA A 118 19.53 -18.99 6.45
N GLN A 119 18.59 -19.02 7.40
CA GLN A 119 18.11 -17.83 8.17
C GLN A 119 17.85 -16.58 7.31
N GLN A 120 17.53 -16.76 6.03
CA GLN A 120 17.34 -15.66 5.09
C GLN A 120 15.84 -15.42 4.90
N TRP A 121 15.42 -14.17 4.97
CA TRP A 121 14.05 -13.78 4.66
C TRP A 121 13.93 -13.50 3.16
N PHE A 122 12.93 -14.12 2.54
CA PHE A 122 12.58 -13.89 1.13
C PHE A 122 11.28 -13.11 1.06
N GLU A 123 11.27 -12.05 0.28
CA GLU A 123 10.06 -11.28 -0.01
C GLU A 123 9.56 -11.62 -1.41
N ARG A 124 8.28 -11.97 -1.51
CA ARG A 124 7.60 -12.25 -2.76
C ARG A 124 6.49 -11.25 -2.95
N GLU A 125 6.62 -10.44 -3.98
CA GLU A 125 5.58 -9.50 -4.37
C GLU A 125 4.64 -10.17 -5.37
N TYR A 126 3.34 -10.10 -5.08
CA TYR A 126 2.28 -10.58 -5.95
C TYR A 126 1.57 -9.37 -6.52
N ILE A 127 1.54 -9.27 -7.85
CA ILE A 127 0.95 -8.15 -8.58
C ILE A 127 -0.07 -8.69 -9.57
N TRP A 128 -1.28 -8.13 -9.51
CA TRP A 128 -2.32 -8.30 -10.51
C TRP A 128 -2.73 -6.96 -11.11
N GLN A 129 -2.90 -6.95 -12.42
CA GLN A 129 -3.60 -5.89 -13.11
C GLN A 129 -5.09 -6.19 -13.15
N VAL A 130 -5.90 -5.18 -12.87
CA VAL A 130 -7.36 -5.29 -12.86
C VAL A 130 -7.94 -4.24 -13.79
N ASP A 131 -8.81 -4.67 -14.70
CA ASP A 131 -9.70 -3.78 -15.44
C ASP A 131 -11.10 -3.93 -14.84
N VAL A 132 -11.53 -2.92 -14.09
CA VAL A 132 -12.79 -2.97 -13.33
C VAL A 132 -13.99 -3.03 -14.28
N SER A 133 -13.97 -2.25 -15.37
CA SER A 133 -15.03 -2.26 -16.38
C SER A 133 -15.20 -3.62 -17.07
N LYS A 134 -14.09 -4.33 -17.32
CA LYS A 134 -14.13 -5.66 -17.95
C LYS A 134 -14.22 -6.81 -16.93
N LYS A 135 -14.15 -6.51 -15.64
CA LYS A 135 -14.02 -7.48 -14.54
C LYS A 135 -12.92 -8.51 -14.82
N SER A 136 -11.79 -8.01 -15.34
CA SER A 136 -10.65 -8.84 -15.75
C SER A 136 -9.52 -8.69 -14.75
N VAL A 137 -8.92 -9.81 -14.39
CA VAL A 137 -7.73 -9.89 -13.52
C VAL A 137 -6.64 -10.59 -14.30
N VAL A 138 -5.47 -9.98 -14.40
CA VAL A 138 -4.32 -10.50 -15.15
C VAL A 138 -3.10 -10.49 -14.23
N PRO A 139 -2.33 -11.59 -14.11
CA PRO A 139 -1.14 -11.60 -13.28
C PRO A 139 -0.02 -10.80 -13.97
N LEU A 140 0.68 -9.97 -13.19
CA LEU A 140 1.85 -9.22 -13.66
C LEU A 140 3.17 -9.67 -13.02
N SER A 141 3.11 -10.64 -12.12
CA SER A 141 4.28 -11.21 -11.45
C SER A 141 4.21 -12.74 -11.52
N MET A 142 5.37 -13.40 -11.63
CA MET A 142 5.45 -14.87 -11.61
C MET A 142 4.71 -15.51 -10.41
N PRO A 143 4.89 -15.05 -9.15
CA PRO A 143 4.17 -15.67 -8.05
C PRO A 143 2.65 -15.45 -8.11
N ALA A 144 2.17 -14.37 -8.73
CA ALA A 144 0.74 -14.15 -8.99
C ALA A 144 0.21 -15.09 -10.08
N GLU A 145 0.98 -15.31 -11.13
CA GLU A 145 0.67 -16.27 -12.20
C GLU A 145 0.55 -17.70 -11.66
N ASP A 146 1.47 -18.11 -10.77
CA ASP A 146 1.45 -19.44 -10.15
C ASP A 146 0.17 -19.74 -9.36
N LEU A 147 -0.53 -18.70 -8.86
CA LEU A 147 -1.78 -18.84 -8.13
C LEU A 147 -3.01 -18.87 -9.04
N MET A 148 -2.90 -18.41 -10.28
CA MET A 148 -4.03 -18.33 -11.22
C MET A 148 -4.26 -19.64 -11.99
N PRO A 149 -5.50 -19.90 -12.40
CA PRO A 149 -5.80 -21.03 -13.29
C PRO A 149 -4.99 -20.95 -14.59
N PRO A 150 -4.53 -22.09 -15.12
CA PRO A 150 -3.79 -22.12 -16.39
C PRO A 150 -4.66 -21.55 -17.52
N GLY A 151 -4.10 -20.63 -18.31
CA GLY A 151 -4.78 -19.99 -19.44
C GLY A 151 -5.57 -18.71 -19.10
N GLU A 152 -5.76 -18.37 -17.83
CA GLU A 152 -6.30 -17.06 -17.39
C GLU A 152 -5.19 -16.04 -17.09
N ALA A 153 -3.94 -16.51 -17.00
CA ALA A 153 -2.80 -15.66 -17.23
C ALA A 153 -2.87 -15.20 -18.69
N GLY A 154 -3.45 -14.01 -18.91
CA GLY A 154 -3.21 -13.27 -20.15
C GLY A 154 -1.71 -13.29 -20.39
N PRO A 155 -1.24 -13.46 -21.64
CA PRO A 155 0.17 -13.66 -21.91
C PRO A 155 0.92 -12.59 -21.15
N LEU A 156 1.75 -13.00 -20.17
CA LEU A 156 2.88 -12.18 -19.80
C LEU A 156 3.43 -11.75 -21.15
N THR A 157 3.51 -10.45 -21.42
CA THR A 157 4.10 -9.92 -22.65
C THR A 157 5.57 -10.31 -22.70
N ARG A 158 5.84 -11.61 -22.89
CA ARG A 158 7.04 -12.21 -23.44
C ARG A 158 6.95 -11.79 -24.90
N GLY A 159 7.56 -10.64 -25.17
CA GLY A 159 7.44 -9.85 -26.40
C GLY A 159 6.80 -10.61 -27.55
N ASP A 160 5.57 -10.22 -27.88
CA ASP A 160 5.02 -10.46 -29.20
C ASP A 160 5.88 -9.68 -30.21
N ASN A 161 7.02 -10.26 -30.58
CA ASN A 161 7.55 -10.07 -31.90
C ASN A 161 6.68 -10.96 -32.80
N PRO A 162 5.88 -10.41 -33.72
CA PRO A 162 5.11 -11.25 -34.63
C PRO A 162 6.08 -12.08 -35.49
N PRO A 163 5.76 -13.34 -35.83
CA PRO A 163 6.51 -14.05 -36.86
C PRO A 163 6.14 -13.44 -38.22
N GLY A 164 6.96 -12.50 -38.70
CA GLY A 164 7.18 -12.31 -40.14
C GLY A 164 8.47 -13.04 -40.49
N LEU A 165 8.49 -14.02 -41.41
CA LEU A 165 8.46 -13.83 -42.86
C LEU A 165 9.44 -12.73 -43.32
#